data_AF-R1EE19-F1
#
_entry.id   AF-R1EE19-F1
#
_cell.length_a   1.000
_cell.length_b   1.000
_cell.length_c   1.000
_cell.angle_alpha   90.00
_cell.angle_beta   90.00
_cell.angle_gamma   90.00
#
_symmetry.space_group_name_H-M   'P 1'
#
loop_
_entity.id
_entity.type
_entity.pdbx_description
1 polymer ?
#
loop_
_entity_poly.entity_id
_entity_poly.type
_entity_poly.pdbx_seq_one_letter_code
_entity_poly.pdbx_strand_id
1 'polypeptide(L)'
;MRGAGLRDERHTSAAGGQLNAKEISGHISHASGADELLALFAAHSASLNHIHAANLWNKLGKQRIERWHEERLEQLVQRTLDLVSSWGVGDRSQLHQWQLWLSLERGADGQQHLLSESHRKLCCDAMQVTQVTISEFQRSVAAALAAVQHGFEEEHLEPRTGYSLDLALPSSRVAVEVDGPTHFLLPDGRGVRKPNGPTLLKRRLLAAAGWRVISVPFYEWDGFATANERHTYLERAVAPLLG
;
A
#
# COMPACT_ATOMS: atom_id res chain seq x y z
N MET A 1 -60.20 4.46 34.00
CA MET A 1 -59.38 4.13 35.19
C MET A 1 -58.57 2.88 34.88
N ARG A 2 -57.23 2.98 35.01
CA ARG A 2 -56.24 1.93 35.38
C ARG A 2 -56.33 0.59 34.63
N GLY A 3 -55.34 0.12 33.87
CA GLY A 3 -53.89 0.31 33.94
C GLY A 3 -53.24 -1.03 34.22
N ALA A 4 -52.48 -1.57 33.26
CA ALA A 4 -51.47 -2.62 33.48
C ALA A 4 -50.53 -2.64 32.26
N GLY A 5 -49.60 -1.70 32.24
CA GLY A 5 -48.45 -1.76 31.35
C GLY A 5 -47.43 -2.73 31.94
N LEU A 6 -47.18 -3.84 31.23
CA LEU A 6 -45.96 -4.62 31.42
C LEU A 6 -44.82 -3.82 30.77
N ARG A 7 -44.06 -3.14 31.62
CA ARG A 7 -42.75 -2.60 31.27
C ARG A 7 -41.83 -3.79 31.06
N ASP A 8 -41.59 -4.12 29.79
CA ASP A 8 -40.40 -4.85 29.41
C ASP A 8 -39.25 -3.84 29.37
N GLU A 9 -38.55 -3.72 30.50
CA GLU A 9 -37.30 -2.99 30.58
C GLU A 9 -36.29 -3.73 29.71
N ARG A 10 -36.25 -3.35 28.42
CA ARG A 10 -35.12 -3.60 27.55
C ARG A 10 -33.91 -2.89 28.16
N HIS A 11 -33.19 -3.63 28.99
CA HIS A 11 -31.79 -3.39 29.27
C HIS A 11 -31.04 -3.42 27.93
N THR A 12 -30.90 -2.24 27.31
CA THR A 12 -29.86 -1.98 26.33
C THR A 12 -28.53 -2.03 27.06
N SER A 13 -28.00 -3.24 27.22
CA SER A 13 -26.60 -3.48 27.56
C SER A 13 -25.77 -2.99 26.38
N ALA A 14 -25.26 -1.76 26.49
CA ALA A 14 -24.13 -1.30 25.70
C ALA A 14 -22.93 -2.17 26.07
N ALA A 15 -22.73 -3.27 25.34
CA ALA A 15 -21.56 -4.13 25.47
C ALA A 15 -20.34 -3.41 24.88
N GLY A 16 -19.76 -2.51 25.66
CA GLY A 16 -18.41 -1.98 25.48
C GLY A 16 -17.38 -3.06 25.82
N GLY A 17 -17.35 -4.15 25.04
CA GLY A 17 -16.28 -5.14 25.10
C GLY A 17 -15.03 -4.57 24.43
N GLN A 18 -13.93 -4.48 25.17
CA GLN A 18 -12.64 -4.11 24.62
C GLN A 18 -12.25 -5.16 23.57
N LEU A 19 -12.19 -4.75 22.29
CA LEU A 19 -11.85 -5.65 21.20
C LEU A 19 -10.46 -6.25 21.43
N ASN A 20 -10.34 -7.56 21.21
CA ASN A 20 -9.05 -8.24 21.23
C ASN A 20 -8.24 -7.94 19.96
N ALA A 21 -6.96 -8.30 19.94
CA ALA A 21 -6.06 -7.97 18.83
C ALA A 21 -6.53 -8.52 17.46
N LYS A 22 -7.14 -9.72 17.43
CA LYS A 22 -7.64 -10.31 16.19
C LYS A 22 -8.87 -9.56 15.69
N GLU A 23 -9.76 -9.16 16.59
CA GLU A 23 -10.93 -8.35 16.25
C GLU A 23 -10.51 -6.98 15.70
N ILE A 24 -9.58 -6.29 16.35
CA ILE A 24 -9.03 -5.01 15.87
C ILE A 24 -8.48 -5.16 14.45
N SER A 25 -7.66 -6.19 14.20
CA SER A 25 -7.13 -6.48 12.86
C SER A 25 -8.23 -6.74 11.84
N GLY A 26 -9.28 -7.45 12.24
CA GLY A 26 -10.48 -7.67 11.44
C GLY A 26 -11.18 -6.36 11.08
N HIS A 27 -11.41 -5.47 12.05
CA HIS A 27 -12.04 -4.17 11.81
C HIS A 27 -11.20 -3.26 10.90
N ILE A 28 -9.88 -3.17 11.11
CA ILE A 28 -8.98 -2.42 10.20
C ILE A 28 -9.08 -2.95 8.77
N SER A 29 -9.19 -4.28 8.62
CA SER A 29 -9.27 -4.93 7.31
C SER A 29 -10.57 -4.64 6.57
N HIS A 30 -11.68 -4.46 7.28
CA HIS A 30 -13.00 -4.19 6.71
C HIS A 30 -13.30 -2.69 6.59
N ALA A 31 -12.54 -1.84 7.28
CA ALA A 31 -12.77 -0.41 7.26
C ALA A 31 -12.70 0.15 5.83
N SER A 32 -13.69 0.98 5.53
CA SER A 32 -14.03 1.46 4.20
C SER A 32 -13.44 2.84 3.88
N GLY A 33 -13.08 3.62 4.90
CA GLY A 33 -12.62 5.00 4.75
C GLY A 33 -11.68 5.47 5.86
N ALA A 34 -11.10 6.65 5.67
CA ALA A 34 -10.18 7.27 6.63
C ALA A 34 -10.85 7.55 7.98
N ASP A 35 -12.09 8.05 7.99
CA ASP A 35 -12.85 8.32 9.22
C ASP A 35 -13.00 7.05 10.09
N GLU A 36 -13.38 5.93 9.48
CA GLU A 36 -13.58 4.65 10.19
C GLU A 36 -12.26 4.12 10.76
N LEU A 37 -11.17 4.21 10.00
CA LEU A 37 -9.83 3.81 10.44
C LEU A 37 -9.34 4.66 11.62
N LEU A 38 -9.54 5.98 11.56
CA LEU A 38 -9.11 6.90 12.60
C LEU A 38 -10.00 6.84 13.84
N ALA A 39 -11.29 6.55 13.68
CA ALA A 39 -12.20 6.28 14.79
C ALA A 39 -11.82 4.98 15.51
N LEU A 40 -11.51 3.91 14.77
CA LEU A 40 -11.03 2.65 15.33
C LEU A 40 -9.70 2.84 16.07
N PHE A 41 -8.78 3.63 15.51
CA PHE A 41 -7.56 4.03 16.20
C PHE A 41 -7.87 4.75 17.52
N ALA A 42 -8.73 5.77 17.50
CA ALA A 42 -9.06 6.56 18.68
C ALA A 42 -9.69 5.71 19.79
N ALA A 43 -10.56 4.77 19.43
CA ALA A 43 -11.24 3.89 20.38
C ALA A 43 -10.31 2.84 21.02
N HIS A 44 -9.22 2.45 20.35
CA HIS A 44 -8.38 1.33 20.77
C HIS A 44 -6.89 1.67 20.91
N SER A 45 -6.51 2.96 20.92
CA SER A 45 -5.12 3.43 20.86
C SER A 45 -4.19 2.75 21.88
N ALA A 46 -4.67 2.54 23.11
CA ALA A 46 -3.94 1.88 24.20
C ALA A 46 -3.67 0.39 23.95
N SER A 47 -4.55 -0.31 23.22
CA SER A 47 -4.43 -1.74 22.90
C SER A 47 -3.83 -2.01 21.51
N LEU A 48 -3.45 -0.97 20.76
CA LEU A 48 -2.75 -1.13 19.48
C LEU A 48 -1.29 -1.56 19.68
N ASN A 49 -0.85 -2.50 18.86
CA ASN A 49 0.54 -2.92 18.71
C ASN A 49 1.06 -2.49 17.32
N HIS A 50 2.33 -2.81 17.03
CA HIS A 50 2.97 -2.45 15.75
C HIS A 50 2.26 -3.04 14.52
N ILE A 51 1.70 -4.26 14.61
CA ILE A 51 0.93 -4.89 13.53
C ILE A 51 -0.31 -4.06 13.19
N HIS A 52 -1.05 -3.62 14.22
CA HIS A 52 -2.22 -2.78 13.99
C HIS A 52 -1.84 -1.42 13.40
N ALA A 53 -0.76 -0.79 13.89
CA ALA A 53 -0.26 0.46 13.33
C ALA A 53 0.13 0.30 11.85
N ALA A 54 0.86 -0.76 11.49
CA ALA A 54 1.21 -1.07 10.10
C ALA A 54 -0.04 -1.23 9.21
N ASN A 55 -1.04 -1.98 9.68
CA ASN A 55 -2.28 -2.19 8.94
C ASN A 55 -3.10 -0.90 8.78
N LEU A 56 -3.18 -0.09 9.83
CA LEU A 56 -3.82 1.24 9.79
C LEU A 56 -3.13 2.12 8.76
N TRP A 57 -1.80 2.22 8.77
CA TRP A 57 -1.06 3.03 7.79
C TRP A 57 -1.22 2.54 6.35
N ASN A 58 -1.17 1.22 6.13
CA ASN A 58 -1.43 0.63 4.81
C ASN A 58 -2.84 0.96 4.31
N LYS A 59 -3.85 0.91 5.20
CA LYS A 59 -5.23 1.21 4.85
C LYS A 59 -5.47 2.70 4.65
N LEU A 60 -5.00 3.56 5.54
CA LEU A 60 -5.05 5.02 5.41
C LEU A 60 -4.32 5.48 4.16
N GLY A 61 -3.24 4.78 3.80
CA GLY A 61 -2.52 4.92 2.55
C GLY A 61 -3.30 4.48 1.29
N LYS A 62 -4.60 4.23 1.38
CA LYS A 62 -5.48 4.06 0.20
C LYS A 62 -6.62 5.06 0.20
N GLN A 63 -6.72 5.84 1.26
CA GLN A 63 -7.83 6.74 1.48
C GLN A 63 -7.43 8.16 1.15
N ARG A 64 -8.41 8.94 0.74
CA ARG A 64 -8.27 10.38 0.67
C ARG A 64 -8.22 10.92 2.10
N ILE A 65 -7.16 11.65 2.41
CA ILE A 65 -6.97 12.29 3.70
C ILE A 65 -7.38 13.76 3.60
N GLU A 66 -8.36 14.14 4.40
CA GLU A 66 -8.88 15.50 4.50
C GLU A 66 -8.28 16.25 5.70
N ARG A 67 -8.39 17.58 5.71
CA ARG A 67 -7.80 18.44 6.75
C ARG A 67 -8.27 18.10 8.17
N TRP A 68 -9.54 17.73 8.33
CA TRP A 68 -10.08 17.40 9.66
C TRP A 68 -9.51 16.09 10.25
N HIS A 69 -8.84 15.27 9.45
CA HIS A 69 -8.15 14.06 9.95
C HIS A 69 -6.80 14.36 10.62
N GLU A 70 -6.26 15.58 10.47
CA GLU A 70 -4.89 15.91 10.88
C GLU A 70 -4.60 15.60 12.35
N GLU A 71 -5.46 16.04 13.28
CA GLU A 71 -5.26 15.80 14.72
C GLU A 71 -5.20 14.29 15.06
N ARG A 72 -6.10 13.49 14.46
CA ARG A 72 -6.13 12.03 14.68
C ARG A 72 -4.94 11.35 14.03
N LEU A 73 -4.47 11.84 12.90
CA LEU A 73 -3.26 11.34 12.24
C LEU A 73 -2.02 11.63 13.08
N GLU A 74 -1.90 12.83 13.65
CA GLU A 74 -0.80 13.18 14.57
C GLU A 74 -0.76 12.26 15.79
N GLN A 75 -1.93 11.95 16.37
CA GLN A 75 -2.04 11.00 17.46
C GLN A 75 -1.61 9.57 17.06
N LEU A 76 -2.03 9.11 15.86
CA LEU A 76 -1.60 7.81 15.34
C LEU A 76 -0.10 7.77 15.06
N VAL A 77 0.47 8.87 14.56
CA VAL A 77 1.91 9.02 14.38
C VAL A 77 2.63 8.88 15.71
N GLN A 78 2.24 9.65 16.73
CA GLN A 78 2.89 9.59 18.03
C GLN A 78 2.83 8.17 18.60
N ARG A 79 1.66 7.52 18.50
CA ARG A 79 1.51 6.12 18.93
C ARG A 79 2.42 5.17 18.14
N THR A 80 2.60 5.41 16.84
CA THR A 80 3.49 4.61 16.00
C THR A 80 4.94 4.77 16.44
N LEU A 81 5.38 6.00 16.74
CA LEU A 81 6.70 6.31 17.27
C LEU A 81 6.97 5.59 18.60
N ASP A 82 6.01 5.61 19.52
CA ASP A 82 6.11 4.91 20.81
C ASP A 82 6.25 3.39 20.63
N LEU A 83 5.70 2.86 19.54
CA LEU A 83 5.74 1.44 19.23
C LEU A 83 7.00 1.03 18.48
N VAL A 84 7.81 1.94 17.90
CA VAL A 84 8.95 1.64 17.01
C VAL A 84 9.90 0.58 17.58
N SER A 85 10.18 0.64 18.89
CA SER A 85 11.05 -0.32 19.56
C SER A 85 10.52 -1.76 19.54
N SER A 86 9.21 -1.94 19.35
CA SER A 86 8.53 -3.24 19.25
C SER A 86 8.45 -3.79 17.82
N TRP A 87 8.85 -3.01 16.80
CA TRP A 87 8.82 -3.47 15.41
C TRP A 87 9.97 -4.45 15.17
N GLY A 88 9.64 -5.66 14.77
CA GLY A 88 10.61 -6.68 14.42
C GLY A 88 11.27 -6.40 13.08
N VAL A 89 12.30 -7.18 12.74
CA VAL A 89 12.92 -7.15 11.41
C VAL A 89 11.88 -7.38 10.30
N GLY A 90 10.88 -8.23 10.55
CA GLY A 90 9.81 -8.53 9.60
C GLY A 90 8.83 -7.38 9.33
N ASP A 91 8.80 -6.35 10.19
CA ASP A 91 7.86 -5.22 10.08
C ASP A 91 8.51 -3.95 9.48
N ARG A 92 9.83 -3.96 9.32
CA ARG A 92 10.62 -2.80 8.90
C ARG A 92 10.24 -2.29 7.51
N SER A 93 9.86 -3.18 6.61
CA SER A 93 9.39 -2.82 5.28
C SER A 93 8.11 -1.98 5.33
N GLN A 94 7.15 -2.35 6.20
CA GLN A 94 5.93 -1.57 6.40
C GLN A 94 6.24 -0.22 7.07
N LEU A 95 7.19 -0.19 8.01
CA LEU A 95 7.62 1.06 8.65
C LEU A 95 8.28 2.01 7.65
N HIS A 96 9.08 1.47 6.73
CA HIS A 96 9.70 2.23 5.64
C HIS A 96 8.64 2.83 4.72
N GLN A 97 7.65 2.04 4.30
CA GLN A 97 6.55 2.51 3.45
C GLN A 97 5.75 3.66 4.10
N TRP A 98 5.56 3.60 5.42
CA TRP A 98 4.96 4.70 6.16
C TRP A 98 5.83 5.96 6.17
N GLN A 99 7.14 5.83 6.38
CA GLN A 99 8.08 6.95 6.32
C GLN A 99 8.15 7.58 4.91
N LEU A 100 8.06 6.77 3.85
CA LEU A 100 7.92 7.25 2.47
C LEU A 100 6.63 8.05 2.29
N TRP A 101 5.50 7.53 2.77
CA TRP A 101 4.23 8.25 2.70
C TRP A 101 4.31 9.64 3.38
N LEU A 102 4.85 9.70 4.60
CA LEU A 102 5.05 10.98 5.31
C LEU A 102 5.92 11.94 4.49
N SER A 103 7.05 11.47 3.97
CA SER A 103 7.97 12.34 3.23
C SER A 103 7.47 12.77 1.85
N LEU A 104 6.79 11.88 1.11
CA LEU A 104 6.40 12.13 -0.28
C LEU A 104 5.02 12.78 -0.42
N GLU A 105 4.06 12.37 0.41
CA GLU A 105 2.67 12.83 0.29
C GLU A 105 2.31 13.92 1.31
N ARG A 106 2.94 13.94 2.50
CA ARG A 106 2.74 15.01 3.50
C ARG A 106 3.79 16.12 3.40
N GLY A 107 4.97 15.83 2.85
CA GLY A 107 6.02 16.83 2.65
C GLY A 107 6.45 17.49 3.98
N ALA A 108 6.46 18.82 4.01
CA ALA A 108 6.89 19.61 5.17
C ALA A 108 6.11 19.27 6.45
N ASP A 109 4.79 19.04 6.34
CA ASP A 109 3.93 18.72 7.48
C ASP A 109 4.22 17.33 8.06
N GLY A 110 4.80 16.43 7.26
CA GLY A 110 5.23 15.11 7.70
C GLY A 110 6.63 15.05 8.29
N GLN A 111 7.44 16.11 8.13
CA GLN A 111 8.88 16.07 8.41
C GLN A 111 9.20 15.90 9.89
N GLN A 112 8.42 16.51 10.78
CA GLN A 112 8.55 16.37 12.24
C GLN A 112 8.31 14.95 12.76
N HIS A 113 7.69 14.10 11.93
CA HIS A 113 7.30 12.74 12.26
C HIS A 113 8.22 11.68 11.65
N LEU A 114 9.28 12.11 10.96
CA LEU A 114 10.27 11.21 10.40
C LEU A 114 11.13 10.62 11.53
N LEU A 115 11.41 9.33 11.41
CA LEU A 115 12.41 8.66 12.24
C LEU A 115 13.79 9.25 11.96
N SER A 116 14.72 9.04 12.90
CA SER A 116 16.12 9.37 12.68
C SER A 116 16.63 8.72 11.39
N GLU A 117 17.59 9.36 10.74
CA GLU A 117 18.17 8.87 9.48
C GLU A 117 18.68 7.43 9.58
N SER A 118 19.30 7.07 10.72
CA SER A 118 19.74 5.71 11.01
C SER A 118 18.60 4.69 10.99
N HIS A 119 17.47 4.99 11.62
CA HIS A 119 16.30 4.10 11.63
C HIS A 119 15.63 4.03 10.26
N ARG A 120 15.52 5.16 9.55
CA ARG A 120 15.00 5.16 8.17
C ARG A 120 15.87 4.29 7.26
N LYS A 121 17.20 4.40 7.38
CA LYS A 121 18.14 3.55 6.64
C LYS A 121 17.94 2.06 6.96
N LEU A 122 17.85 1.69 8.24
CA LEU A 122 17.60 0.29 8.64
C LEU A 122 16.30 -0.27 8.06
N CYS A 123 15.26 0.57 7.94
CA CYS A 123 13.99 0.16 7.36
C CYS A 123 14.05 0.04 5.83
N CYS A 124 14.74 0.97 5.17
CA CYS A 124 15.00 0.93 3.74
C CYS A 124 15.80 -0.32 3.35
N ASP A 125 16.90 -0.59 4.05
CA ASP A 125 17.75 -1.76 3.82
C ASP A 125 16.94 -3.06 3.99
N ALA A 126 16.06 -3.15 5.01
CA ALA A 126 15.20 -4.31 5.21
C ALA A 126 14.20 -4.55 4.06
N MET A 127 13.71 -3.48 3.43
CA MET A 127 12.82 -3.61 2.27
C MET A 127 13.56 -4.19 1.05
N GLN A 128 14.82 -3.80 0.86
CA GLN A 128 15.66 -4.22 -0.27
C GLN A 128 16.16 -5.67 -0.19
N VAL A 129 16.23 -6.25 1.03
CA VAL A 129 16.73 -7.63 1.25
C VAL A 129 15.79 -8.71 0.69
N THR A 130 14.57 -8.35 0.28
CA THR A 130 13.65 -9.28 -0.38
C THR A 130 14.24 -9.72 -1.73
N GLN A 131 14.75 -10.97 -1.80
CA GLN A 131 15.34 -11.52 -3.03
C GLN A 131 14.35 -11.41 -4.19
N VAL A 132 14.77 -10.74 -5.25
CA VAL A 132 14.00 -10.70 -6.49
C VAL A 132 14.37 -11.90 -7.34
N THR A 133 13.46 -12.86 -7.42
CA THR A 133 13.53 -13.92 -8.41
C THR A 133 12.82 -13.45 -9.66
N ILE A 134 13.58 -13.12 -10.71
CA ILE A 134 13.01 -12.73 -12.01
C ILE A 134 12.16 -13.88 -12.54
N SER A 135 10.85 -13.64 -12.62
CA SER A 135 9.88 -14.65 -13.06
C SER A 135 9.93 -14.87 -14.58
N GLU A 136 9.46 -16.02 -15.05
CA GLU A 136 9.25 -16.25 -16.49
C GLU A 136 8.32 -15.20 -17.12
N PHE A 137 7.31 -14.78 -16.36
CA PHE A 137 6.40 -13.73 -16.78
C PHE A 137 7.14 -12.41 -17.00
N GLN A 138 7.98 -11.98 -16.05
CA GLN A 138 8.79 -10.78 -16.20
C GLN A 138 9.77 -10.86 -17.38
N ARG A 139 10.46 -11.99 -17.57
CA ARG A 139 11.31 -12.19 -18.75
C ARG A 139 10.53 -12.04 -20.05
N SER A 140 9.30 -12.56 -20.11
CA SER A 140 8.45 -12.42 -21.28
C SER A 140 8.06 -10.97 -21.54
N VAL A 141 7.76 -10.19 -20.50
CA VAL A 141 7.42 -8.76 -20.65
C VAL A 141 8.65 -7.95 -21.05
N ALA A 142 9.81 -8.19 -20.43
CA ALA A 142 11.08 -7.54 -20.75
C ALA A 142 11.48 -7.76 -22.22
N ALA A 143 11.37 -9.00 -22.72
CA ALA A 143 11.68 -9.32 -24.11
C ALA A 143 10.77 -8.60 -25.11
N ALA A 144 9.49 -8.47 -24.79
CA ALA A 144 8.54 -7.73 -25.62
C ALA A 144 8.77 -6.20 -25.53
N LEU A 145 9.15 -5.69 -24.35
CA LEU A 145 9.48 -4.27 -24.18
C LEU A 145 10.73 -3.90 -24.99
N ALA A 146 11.74 -4.76 -25.02
CA ALA A 146 12.96 -4.55 -25.80
C ALA A 146 12.73 -4.41 -27.30
N ALA A 147 11.64 -4.97 -27.84
CA ALA A 147 11.27 -4.81 -29.24
C ALA A 147 10.70 -3.42 -29.56
N VAL A 148 10.17 -2.71 -28.55
CA VAL A 148 9.39 -1.46 -28.75
C VAL A 148 10.03 -0.25 -28.10
N GLN A 149 10.88 -0.44 -27.08
CA GLN A 149 11.57 0.62 -26.38
C GLN A 149 12.94 0.17 -25.89
N HIS A 150 13.94 1.03 -26.12
CA HIS A 150 15.33 0.78 -25.76
C HIS A 150 15.70 1.54 -24.48
N GLY A 151 16.78 1.09 -23.82
CA GLY A 151 17.36 1.79 -22.67
C GLY A 151 16.57 1.67 -21.38
N PHE A 152 15.70 0.66 -21.25
CA PHE A 152 15.14 0.30 -19.96
C PHE A 152 16.13 -0.53 -19.14
N GLU A 153 15.95 -0.51 -17.82
CA GLU A 153 16.69 -1.29 -16.84
C GLU A 153 15.73 -2.30 -16.18
N GLU A 154 16.17 -3.54 -15.98
CA GLU A 154 15.44 -4.54 -15.20
C GLU A 154 15.84 -4.42 -13.72
N GLU A 155 14.89 -4.64 -12.80
CA GLU A 155 15.16 -4.59 -11.34
C GLU A 155 15.86 -3.32 -10.87
N HIS A 156 15.42 -2.18 -11.41
CA HIS A 156 15.99 -0.89 -11.08
C HIS A 156 15.67 -0.52 -9.63
N LEU A 157 16.69 -0.46 -8.78
CA LEU A 157 16.56 0.03 -7.42
C LEU A 157 16.41 1.56 -7.42
N GLU A 158 15.19 2.03 -7.14
CA GLU A 158 14.90 3.45 -7.06
C GLU A 158 15.45 4.03 -5.74
N PRO A 159 16.44 4.93 -5.76
CA PRO A 159 17.21 5.26 -4.56
C PRO A 159 16.45 6.10 -3.53
N ARG A 160 15.39 6.83 -3.91
CA ARG A 160 14.62 7.68 -3.00
C ARG A 160 13.62 6.88 -2.18
N THR A 161 13.10 5.82 -2.75
CA THR A 161 12.04 4.97 -2.21
C THR A 161 12.59 3.63 -1.74
N GLY A 162 13.70 3.15 -2.29
CA GLY A 162 14.24 1.82 -2.03
C GLY A 162 13.45 0.69 -2.69
N TYR A 163 12.44 1.00 -3.52
CA TYR A 163 11.71 -0.02 -4.28
C TYR A 163 12.55 -0.52 -5.45
N SER A 164 12.52 -1.84 -5.70
CA SER A 164 12.91 -2.39 -7.00
C SER A 164 11.76 -2.23 -7.98
N LEU A 165 12.05 -1.70 -9.17
CA LEU A 165 11.12 -1.56 -10.28
C LEU A 165 11.42 -2.68 -11.28
N ASP A 166 10.41 -3.51 -11.59
CA ASP A 166 10.59 -4.69 -12.44
C ASP A 166 11.25 -4.33 -13.78
N LEU A 167 10.74 -3.27 -14.43
CA LEU A 167 11.34 -2.62 -15.59
C LEU A 167 11.22 -1.09 -15.43
N ALA A 168 12.30 -0.35 -15.69
CA ALA A 168 12.33 1.10 -15.53
C ALA A 168 12.96 1.80 -16.73
N LEU A 169 12.44 2.99 -17.05
CA LEU A 169 13.04 3.96 -17.97
C LEU A 169 13.40 5.21 -17.15
N PRO A 170 14.58 5.23 -16.50
CA PRO A 170 14.89 6.25 -15.49
C PRO A 170 14.90 7.68 -16.04
N SER A 171 15.38 7.86 -17.27
CA SER A 171 15.41 9.16 -17.96
C SER A 171 14.03 9.80 -18.09
N SER A 172 13.00 8.98 -18.30
CA SER A 172 11.62 9.41 -18.48
C SER A 172 10.75 9.21 -17.23
N ARG A 173 11.32 8.71 -16.13
CA ARG A 173 10.58 8.35 -14.90
C ARG A 173 9.37 7.47 -15.19
N VAL A 174 9.52 6.47 -16.06
CA VAL A 174 8.46 5.48 -16.33
C VAL A 174 8.86 4.15 -15.72
N ALA A 175 7.95 3.53 -14.97
CA ALA A 175 8.10 2.19 -14.41
C ALA A 175 7.04 1.28 -15.05
N VAL A 176 7.42 0.06 -15.44
CA VAL A 176 6.51 -0.99 -15.89
C VAL A 176 6.57 -2.11 -14.86
N GLU A 177 5.49 -2.24 -14.09
CA GLU A 177 5.31 -3.25 -13.05
C GLU A 177 4.66 -4.50 -13.65
N VAL A 178 5.30 -5.65 -13.47
CA VAL A 178 4.87 -6.96 -13.97
C VAL A 178 4.06 -7.65 -12.88
N ASP A 179 2.74 -7.42 -12.90
CA ASP A 179 1.87 -7.85 -11.82
C ASP A 179 1.44 -9.31 -11.98
N GLY A 180 2.17 -10.21 -11.33
CA GLY A 180 1.78 -11.62 -11.16
C GLY A 180 0.52 -11.84 -10.30
N PRO A 181 0.02 -13.09 -10.20
CA PRO A 181 -1.24 -13.40 -9.50
C PRO A 181 -1.34 -12.92 -8.05
N THR A 182 -0.23 -12.93 -7.32
CA THR A 182 -0.16 -12.51 -5.91
C THR A 182 -0.42 -11.02 -5.71
N HIS A 183 -0.27 -10.20 -6.76
CA HIS A 183 -0.53 -8.76 -6.74
C HIS A 183 -2.02 -8.41 -6.82
N PHE A 184 -2.89 -9.40 -7.00
CA PHE A 184 -4.34 -9.20 -7.11
C PHE A 184 -5.09 -9.93 -6.00
N LEU A 185 -6.24 -9.37 -5.64
CA LEU A 185 -7.26 -10.09 -4.89
C LEU A 185 -7.86 -11.20 -5.77
N LEU A 186 -8.51 -12.16 -5.12
CA LEU A 186 -9.35 -13.12 -5.83
C LEU A 186 -10.41 -12.36 -6.66
N PRO A 187 -10.78 -12.89 -7.84
CA PRO A 187 -11.81 -12.26 -8.66
C PRO A 187 -13.11 -12.10 -7.87
N ASP A 188 -13.79 -10.99 -8.08
CA ASP A 188 -15.14 -10.82 -7.53
C ASP A 188 -16.17 -11.71 -8.26
N GLY A 189 -17.43 -11.65 -7.85
CA GLY A 189 -18.51 -12.43 -8.49
C GLY A 189 -18.75 -12.12 -9.97
N ARG A 190 -18.08 -11.11 -10.54
CA ARG A 190 -18.10 -10.74 -11.95
C ARG A 190 -16.79 -11.11 -12.68
N GLY A 191 -15.87 -11.78 -12.00
CA GLY A 191 -14.56 -12.14 -12.55
C GLY A 191 -13.54 -10.99 -12.56
N VAL A 192 -13.86 -9.84 -11.96
CA VAL A 192 -12.97 -8.68 -11.97
C VAL A 192 -11.89 -8.85 -10.90
N ARG A 193 -10.63 -8.73 -11.32
CA ARG A 193 -9.47 -8.73 -10.42
C ARG A 193 -9.11 -7.30 -10.04
N LYS A 194 -8.90 -7.06 -8.74
CA LYS A 194 -8.45 -5.77 -8.22
C LYS A 194 -7.05 -5.92 -7.62
N PRO A 195 -6.12 -4.98 -7.85
CA PRO A 195 -4.83 -4.99 -7.18
C PRO A 195 -5.00 -5.03 -5.67
N ASN A 196 -4.09 -5.74 -5.00
CA ASN A 196 -4.11 -5.84 -3.55
C ASN A 196 -3.56 -4.56 -2.90
N GLY A 197 -3.56 -4.55 -1.55
CA GLY A 197 -3.10 -3.40 -0.79
C GLY A 197 -1.65 -2.99 -1.04
N PRO A 198 -0.68 -3.91 -0.83
CA PRO A 198 0.73 -3.69 -1.13
C PRO A 198 0.99 -3.16 -2.55
N THR A 199 0.36 -3.74 -3.57
CA THR A 199 0.51 -3.31 -4.97
C THR A 199 0.05 -1.87 -5.17
N LEU A 200 -1.13 -1.50 -4.64
CA LEU A 200 -1.63 -0.12 -4.72
C LEU A 200 -0.72 0.87 -3.98
N LEU A 201 -0.22 0.49 -2.80
CA LEU A 201 0.67 1.34 -2.01
C LEU A 201 1.99 1.60 -2.73
N LYS A 202 2.64 0.56 -3.28
CA LYS A 202 3.87 0.70 -4.09
C LYS A 202 3.66 1.70 -5.23
N ARG A 203 2.63 1.48 -6.05
CA ARG A 203 2.33 2.34 -7.21
C ARG A 203 2.09 3.80 -6.79
N ARG A 204 1.35 4.03 -5.70
CA ARG A 204 1.07 5.38 -5.21
C ARG A 204 2.33 6.09 -4.70
N LEU A 205 3.17 5.40 -3.93
CA LEU A 205 4.43 5.97 -3.43
C LEU A 205 5.41 6.27 -4.57
N LEU A 206 5.49 5.40 -5.58
CA LEU A 206 6.27 5.66 -6.79
C LEU A 206 5.74 6.87 -7.56
N ALA A 207 4.42 7.00 -7.71
CA ALA A 207 3.79 8.17 -8.29
C ALA A 207 4.10 9.46 -7.52
N ALA A 208 4.02 9.42 -6.18
CA ALA A 208 4.40 10.53 -5.33
C ALA A 208 5.91 10.85 -5.41
N ALA A 209 6.75 9.87 -5.72
CA ALA A 209 8.16 10.06 -6.02
C ALA A 209 8.43 10.59 -7.45
N GLY A 210 7.39 10.81 -8.25
CA GLY A 210 7.46 11.37 -9.60
C GLY A 210 7.52 10.33 -10.73
N TRP A 211 7.25 9.06 -10.44
CA TRP A 211 7.21 8.01 -11.46
C TRP A 211 5.83 7.86 -12.09
N ARG A 212 5.80 7.63 -13.39
CA ARG A 212 4.61 7.17 -14.11
C ARG A 212 4.64 5.65 -14.13
N VAL A 213 3.71 5.02 -13.42
CA VAL A 213 3.70 3.56 -13.23
C VAL A 213 2.66 2.92 -14.15
N ILE A 214 3.14 2.06 -15.05
CA ILE A 214 2.34 1.18 -15.90
C ILE A 214 2.24 -0.18 -15.21
N SER A 215 1.05 -0.78 -15.23
CA SER A 215 0.81 -2.14 -14.76
C SER A 215 0.67 -3.07 -15.96
N VAL A 216 1.34 -4.22 -15.91
CA VAL A 216 1.16 -5.32 -16.87
C VAL A 216 0.58 -6.51 -16.10
N PRO A 217 -0.75 -6.68 -16.08
CA PRO A 217 -1.38 -7.77 -15.34
C PRO A 217 -1.17 -9.12 -16.04
N PHE A 218 -0.83 -10.16 -15.27
CA PHE A 218 -0.62 -11.51 -15.82
C PHE A 218 -1.81 -12.01 -16.66
N TYR A 219 -3.04 -11.74 -16.22
CA TYR A 219 -4.24 -12.23 -16.90
C TYR A 219 -4.53 -11.55 -18.23
N GLU A 220 -4.07 -10.31 -18.43
CA GLU A 220 -4.12 -9.66 -19.75
C GLU A 220 -3.01 -10.19 -20.63
N TRP A 221 -1.80 -10.33 -20.07
CA TRP A 221 -0.63 -10.84 -20.78
C TRP A 221 -0.81 -12.25 -21.33
N ASP A 222 -1.36 -13.15 -20.51
CA ASP A 222 -1.67 -14.53 -20.87
C ASP A 222 -2.79 -14.62 -21.92
N GLY A 223 -3.60 -13.56 -22.06
CA GLY A 223 -4.65 -13.45 -23.07
C GLY A 223 -4.13 -13.13 -24.47
N PHE A 224 -2.89 -12.66 -24.62
CA PHE A 224 -2.30 -12.36 -25.93
C PHE A 224 -1.77 -13.63 -26.60
N ALA A 225 -2.30 -13.93 -27.77
CA ALA A 225 -1.94 -15.13 -28.55
C ALA A 225 -0.64 -14.95 -29.34
N THR A 226 -0.27 -13.70 -29.65
CA THR A 226 0.87 -13.40 -30.52
C THR A 226 1.85 -12.39 -29.91
N ALA A 227 3.09 -12.43 -30.36
CA ALA A 227 4.10 -11.44 -29.98
C ALA A 227 3.69 -10.02 -30.42
N ASN A 228 3.03 -9.89 -31.58
CA ASN A 228 2.60 -8.60 -32.10
C ASN A 228 1.53 -7.93 -31.22
N GLU A 229 0.61 -8.70 -30.62
CA GLU A 229 -0.36 -8.18 -29.66
C GLU A 229 0.33 -7.67 -28.39
N ARG A 230 1.32 -8.42 -27.88
CA ARG A 230 2.14 -8.01 -26.72
C ARG A 230 2.93 -6.73 -27.00
N HIS A 231 3.54 -6.61 -28.18
CA HIS A 231 4.24 -5.40 -28.61
C HIS A 231 3.27 -4.21 -28.70
N THR A 232 2.13 -4.40 -29.37
CA THR A 232 1.09 -3.37 -29.52
C THR A 232 0.57 -2.90 -28.17
N TYR A 233 0.38 -3.82 -27.21
CA TYR A 233 -0.02 -3.50 -25.84
C TYR A 233 1.01 -2.61 -25.15
N LEU A 234 2.29 -2.99 -25.18
CA LEU A 234 3.36 -2.22 -24.53
C LEU A 234 3.60 -0.87 -25.22
N GLU A 235 3.56 -0.81 -26.56
CA GLU A 235 3.66 0.45 -27.30
C GLU A 235 2.56 1.43 -26.87
N ARG A 236 1.31 0.98 -26.84
CA ARG A 236 0.17 1.83 -26.43
C ARG A 236 0.28 2.28 -24.98
N ALA A 237 0.84 1.46 -24.11
CA ALA A 237 1.01 1.79 -22.70
C ALA A 237 2.16 2.78 -22.46
N VAL A 238 3.30 2.58 -23.14
CA VAL A 238 4.54 3.32 -22.90
C VAL A 238 4.63 4.60 -23.73
N ALA A 239 4.25 4.58 -25.01
CA ALA A 239 4.45 5.70 -25.93
C ALA A 239 3.85 7.05 -25.44
N PRO A 240 2.65 7.10 -24.84
CA PRO A 240 2.09 8.35 -24.31
C PRO A 240 2.91 8.95 -23.16
N LEU A 241 3.80 8.16 -22.55
CA LEU A 241 4.61 8.56 -21.39
C LEU A 241 6.07 8.86 -21.77
N LEU A 242 6.43 8.89 -23.05
CA LEU A 242 7.79 9.22 -23.50
C LEU A 242 7.91 10.64 -24.05
N GLY A 243 6.80 11.40 -24.06
CA GLY A 243 6.74 12.83 -24.38
C GLY A 243 6.75 13.72 -23.16
#